data_AF-A0A2E7CXB8-F1
#
_entry.id   AF-A0A2E7CXB8-F1
#
_cell.length_a   1.000
_cell.length_b   1.000
_cell.length_c   1.000
_cell.angle_alpha   90.00
_cell.angle_beta   90.00
_cell.angle_gamma   90.00
#
_symmetry.space_group_name_H-M   'P 1'
#
loop_
_entity.id
_entity.type
_entity.pdbx_description
1 polymer ?
#
loop_
_entity_poly.entity_id
_entity_poly.type
_entity_poly.pdbx_seq_one_letter_code
_entity_poly.pdbx_strand_id
1 'polypeptide(L)'
;MVFFAILCFGSGVNELMAQDKSPCHVRVIVFVPADVTPPTNYQTRIDQIVDYTETFFKREFKRWEHEDVVMPFRRTADGHVEVTIIRGKKNTAEYKPVAVRAEVTDANRRKGNLKGGRQVWWIMMYRGNRPVKNSFLGGFGREIGGWAVCNLDLSPGRVSSSNELGSTFLKKLTLKGMIHELGHGFQLPHIGPLRGDDAGNTLMGPTHFNYRRVVPIKEERVYLCEAEAALLANHPAFRGVADTPHMLPKLNVQNLKYAVNSKNKNFLVSGKLVSRRRGVYAVVADEADARPGEYWTKTYVSKLAKDGNFEVAVTELAKSNGTLKLWFAFEGGTQTGNGRSRSRGSGIPKAYVFQRNQWMFR
;
A
#
# COMPACT_ATOMS: atom_id res chain seq x y z
N MET A 1 -1.88 66.54 22.49
CA MET A 1 -2.11 65.16 22.98
C MET A 1 -3.01 64.45 21.97
N VAL A 2 -2.42 63.65 21.09
CA VAL A 2 -3.15 62.82 20.10
C VAL A 2 -2.86 61.38 20.47
N PHE A 3 -3.90 60.65 20.91
CA PHE A 3 -3.79 59.24 21.27
C PHE A 3 -3.81 58.38 19.99
N PHE A 4 -2.74 57.61 19.79
CA PHE A 4 -2.63 56.58 18.77
C PHE A 4 -3.47 55.36 19.18
N ALA A 5 -4.50 55.03 18.41
CA ALA A 5 -5.18 53.73 18.50
C ALA A 5 -4.40 52.70 17.67
N ILE A 6 -3.66 51.83 18.36
CA ILE A 6 -3.04 50.64 17.75
C ILE A 6 -4.14 49.60 17.57
N LEU A 7 -4.60 49.41 16.33
CA LEU A 7 -5.41 48.26 15.95
C LEU A 7 -4.51 47.02 15.92
N CYS A 8 -4.65 46.17 16.94
CA CYS A 8 -4.07 44.84 16.96
C CYS A 8 -4.73 43.96 15.89
N PHE A 9 -4.09 43.84 14.72
CA PHE A 9 -4.33 42.72 13.78
C PHE A 9 -3.69 41.45 14.36
N GLY A 10 -4.38 40.82 15.31
CA GLY A 10 -4.04 39.50 15.81
C GLY A 10 -5.15 38.51 15.46
N SER A 11 -4.76 37.35 14.90
CA SER A 11 -5.53 36.09 14.78
C SER A 11 -6.07 35.64 13.41
N GLY A 12 -5.56 36.13 12.28
CA GLY A 12 -6.01 35.65 10.95
C GLY A 12 -5.30 34.43 10.35
N VAL A 13 -4.20 33.92 10.94
CA VAL A 13 -3.32 32.93 10.27
C VAL A 13 -3.23 31.57 10.99
N ASN A 14 -3.64 31.48 12.26
CA ASN A 14 -3.48 30.25 13.05
C ASN A 14 -4.65 29.24 12.93
N GLU A 15 -5.75 29.59 12.27
CA GLU A 15 -6.92 28.70 12.14
C GLU A 15 -6.90 27.77 10.90
N LEU A 16 -6.00 28.01 9.94
CA LEU A 16 -5.91 27.22 8.70
C LEU A 16 -5.10 25.91 8.81
N MET A 17 -4.56 25.60 10.00
CA MET A 17 -3.74 24.40 10.24
C MET A 17 -4.21 23.61 11.48
N ALA A 18 -5.51 23.58 11.77
CA ALA A 18 -6.05 22.60 12.73
C ALA A 18 -5.79 21.18 12.19
N GLN A 19 -4.67 20.62 12.62
CA GLN A 19 -4.20 19.29 12.27
C GLN A 19 -5.23 18.28 12.80
N ASP A 20 -5.83 17.48 11.92
CA ASP A 20 -6.67 16.36 12.36
C ASP A 20 -5.78 15.41 13.18
N LYS A 21 -5.97 15.43 14.50
CA LYS A 21 -5.24 14.58 15.45
C LYS A 21 -5.79 13.15 15.46
N SER A 22 -6.82 12.85 14.66
CA SER A 22 -7.40 11.53 14.60
C SER A 22 -6.44 10.55 13.91
N PRO A 23 -6.34 9.31 14.41
CA PRO A 23 -5.61 8.24 13.72
C PRO A 23 -6.05 8.11 12.26
N CYS A 24 -5.07 7.88 11.38
CA CYS A 24 -5.33 7.53 9.99
C CYS A 24 -6.13 6.22 9.95
N HIS A 25 -7.21 6.19 9.18
CA HIS A 25 -8.06 5.01 9.01
C HIS A 25 -8.50 4.88 7.55
N VAL A 26 -8.96 3.68 7.20
CA VAL A 26 -9.57 3.38 5.92
C VAL A 26 -11.04 3.80 5.98
N ARG A 27 -11.44 4.64 5.03
CA ARG A 27 -12.85 4.95 4.79
C ARG A 27 -13.41 3.94 3.79
N VAL A 28 -14.32 3.10 4.25
CA VAL A 28 -15.00 2.13 3.41
C VAL A 28 -16.21 2.80 2.76
N ILE A 29 -16.25 2.79 1.44
CA ILE A 29 -17.24 3.52 0.65
C ILE A 29 -17.93 2.55 -0.30
N VAL A 30 -19.26 2.49 -0.24
CA VAL A 30 -20.07 1.82 -1.26
C VAL A 30 -20.54 2.88 -2.25
N PHE A 31 -20.05 2.80 -3.48
CA PHE A 31 -20.45 3.70 -4.56
C PHE A 31 -21.51 3.04 -5.44
N VAL A 32 -22.64 3.70 -5.65
CA VAL A 32 -23.77 3.17 -6.42
C VAL A 32 -24.10 4.14 -7.56
N PRO A 33 -23.96 3.75 -8.84
CA PRO A 33 -24.35 4.57 -9.98
C PRO A 33 -25.83 4.98 -9.99
N ALA A 34 -26.17 5.98 -10.81
CA ALA A 34 -27.51 6.56 -10.87
C ALA A 34 -28.59 5.59 -11.38
N ASP A 35 -28.22 4.60 -12.19
CA ASP A 35 -29.08 3.57 -12.78
C ASP A 35 -29.17 2.28 -11.95
N VAL A 36 -28.51 2.22 -10.79
CA VAL A 36 -28.46 1.01 -9.95
C VAL A 36 -29.20 1.24 -8.64
N THR A 37 -30.10 0.33 -8.28
CA THR A 37 -30.71 0.34 -6.94
C THR A 37 -29.67 -0.07 -5.89
N PRO A 38 -29.49 0.69 -4.80
CA PRO A 38 -28.58 0.30 -3.73
C PRO A 38 -28.96 -1.08 -3.19
N PRO A 39 -27.98 -1.97 -2.99
CA PRO A 39 -28.25 -3.30 -2.46
C PRO A 39 -28.68 -3.20 -0.98
N THR A 40 -29.55 -4.09 -0.51
CA THR A 40 -29.98 -4.10 0.90
C THR A 40 -29.04 -4.91 1.79
N ASN A 41 -28.26 -5.84 1.22
CA ASN A 41 -27.38 -6.75 1.93
C ASN A 41 -25.89 -6.42 1.79
N TYR A 42 -25.52 -5.18 1.41
CA TYR A 42 -24.10 -4.82 1.29
C TYR A 42 -23.37 -4.96 2.61
N GLN A 43 -24.00 -4.57 3.74
CA GLN A 43 -23.32 -4.46 5.03
C GLN A 43 -22.67 -5.80 5.41
N THR A 44 -23.44 -6.90 5.34
CA THR A 44 -22.92 -8.24 5.61
C THR A 44 -21.73 -8.62 4.72
N ARG A 45 -21.77 -8.30 3.42
CA ARG A 45 -20.65 -8.60 2.51
C ARG A 45 -19.44 -7.74 2.81
N ILE A 46 -19.64 -6.45 3.12
CA ILE A 46 -18.56 -5.53 3.50
C ILE A 46 -17.90 -6.00 4.79
N ASP A 47 -18.68 -6.35 5.82
CA ASP A 47 -18.16 -6.85 7.08
C ASP A 47 -17.28 -8.09 6.82
N GLN A 48 -17.77 -9.06 6.05
CA GLN A 48 -16.99 -10.26 5.74
C GLN A 48 -15.68 -9.96 4.97
N ILE A 49 -15.70 -9.00 4.03
CA ILE A 49 -14.51 -8.58 3.27
C ILE A 49 -13.49 -7.92 4.19
N VAL A 50 -13.93 -7.02 5.07
CA VAL A 50 -13.06 -6.32 6.03
C VAL A 50 -12.54 -7.30 7.08
N ASP A 51 -13.38 -8.15 7.66
CA ASP A 51 -12.98 -9.18 8.63
C ASP A 51 -11.91 -10.11 8.04
N TYR A 52 -12.09 -10.55 6.79
CA TYR A 52 -11.09 -11.32 6.07
C TYR A 52 -9.78 -10.54 5.96
N THR A 53 -9.87 -9.28 5.53
CA THR A 53 -8.70 -8.42 5.30
C THR A 53 -7.93 -8.14 6.58
N GLU A 54 -8.62 -7.86 7.69
CA GLU A 54 -8.03 -7.68 9.01
C GLU A 54 -7.38 -8.98 9.50
N THR A 55 -8.04 -10.12 9.32
CA THR A 55 -7.48 -11.43 9.72
C THR A 55 -6.23 -11.77 8.91
N PHE A 56 -6.28 -11.53 7.59
CA PHE A 56 -5.15 -11.68 6.68
C PHE A 56 -3.98 -10.80 7.14
N PHE A 57 -4.19 -9.49 7.31
CA PHE A 57 -3.11 -8.60 7.75
C PHE A 57 -2.55 -8.97 9.12
N LYS A 58 -3.39 -9.27 10.12
CA LYS A 58 -2.91 -9.71 11.45
C LYS A 58 -2.03 -10.96 11.36
N ARG A 59 -2.45 -11.96 10.58
CA ARG A 59 -1.68 -13.20 10.38
C ARG A 59 -0.33 -12.90 9.72
N GLU A 60 -0.33 -12.09 8.67
CA GLU A 60 0.88 -11.77 7.92
C GLU A 60 1.83 -10.82 8.69
N PHE A 61 1.32 -9.89 9.49
CA PHE A 61 2.14 -9.09 10.39
C PHE A 61 2.80 -9.94 11.46
N LYS A 62 2.04 -10.87 12.07
CA LYS A 62 2.57 -11.82 13.05
C LYS A 62 3.69 -12.69 12.46
N ARG A 63 3.53 -13.13 11.21
CA ARG A 63 4.56 -13.92 10.50
C ARG A 63 5.91 -13.21 10.46
N TRP A 64 5.93 -11.89 10.37
CA TRP A 64 7.13 -11.05 10.29
C TRP A 64 7.39 -10.26 11.58
N GLU A 65 6.86 -10.73 12.71
CA GLU A 65 7.14 -10.16 14.04
C GLU A 65 6.76 -8.68 14.18
N HIS A 66 5.70 -8.25 13.49
CA HIS A 66 5.10 -6.92 13.61
C HIS A 66 3.86 -6.97 14.51
N GLU A 67 4.06 -6.99 15.82
CA GLU A 67 2.97 -7.18 16.79
C GLU A 67 2.28 -5.86 17.21
N ASP A 68 3.00 -4.74 17.17
CA ASP A 68 2.51 -3.40 17.58
C ASP A 68 1.73 -2.70 16.45
N VAL A 69 0.78 -3.40 15.83
CA VAL A 69 -0.06 -2.88 14.74
C VAL A 69 -1.54 -2.84 15.13
N VAL A 70 -2.24 -1.82 14.64
CA VAL A 70 -3.70 -1.73 14.72
C VAL A 70 -4.31 -1.92 13.34
N MET A 71 -5.55 -2.41 13.29
CA MET A 71 -6.27 -2.49 12.04
C MET A 71 -6.96 -1.16 11.74
N PRO A 72 -6.83 -0.61 10.52
CA PRO A 72 -7.25 0.75 10.23
C PRO A 72 -8.74 0.87 9.88
N PHE A 73 -9.59 -0.08 10.27
CA PHE A 73 -11.02 -0.07 9.93
C PHE A 73 -11.87 0.34 11.14
N ARG A 74 -12.81 1.25 10.93
CA ARG A 74 -13.74 1.69 11.97
C ARG A 74 -14.98 0.81 12.01
N ARG A 75 -15.53 0.69 13.21
CA ARG A 75 -16.77 -0.04 13.48
C ARG A 75 -17.80 0.90 14.10
N THR A 76 -19.06 0.71 13.78
CA THR A 76 -20.20 1.30 14.49
C THR A 76 -20.38 0.63 15.85
N ALA A 77 -21.24 1.20 16.71
CA ALA A 77 -21.46 0.71 18.07
C ALA A 77 -22.04 -0.71 18.13
N ASP A 78 -22.75 -1.13 17.08
CA ASP A 78 -23.31 -2.47 16.89
C ASP A 78 -22.31 -3.47 16.27
N GLY A 79 -21.05 -3.06 16.03
CA GLY A 79 -19.97 -3.93 15.57
C GLY A 79 -19.87 -4.08 14.04
N HIS A 80 -20.71 -3.40 13.27
CA HIS A 80 -20.60 -3.36 11.81
C HIS A 80 -19.47 -2.44 11.36
N VAL A 81 -18.91 -2.69 10.18
CA VAL A 81 -17.96 -1.76 9.56
C VAL A 81 -18.66 -0.43 9.27
N GLU A 82 -18.00 0.68 9.60
CA GLU A 82 -18.50 2.01 9.24
C GLU A 82 -18.43 2.20 7.71
N VAL A 83 -19.58 2.28 7.06
CA VAL A 83 -19.70 2.40 5.60
C VAL A 83 -20.36 3.73 5.22
N THR A 84 -19.75 4.45 4.29
CA THR A 84 -20.39 5.59 3.62
C THR A 84 -20.94 5.16 2.27
N ILE A 85 -22.26 5.31 2.07
CA ILE A 85 -22.87 5.12 0.75
C ILE A 85 -22.83 6.44 -0.03
N ILE A 86 -22.38 6.39 -1.29
CA ILE A 86 -22.39 7.53 -2.21
C ILE A 86 -23.16 7.14 -3.47
N ARG A 87 -24.17 7.95 -3.80
CA ARG A 87 -24.90 7.87 -5.06
C ARG A 87 -24.15 8.64 -6.14
N GLY A 88 -23.84 7.95 -7.22
CA GLY A 88 -23.27 8.53 -8.43
C GLY A 88 -24.29 9.35 -9.21
N LYS A 89 -23.81 10.38 -9.90
CA LYS A 89 -24.59 11.25 -10.79
C LYS A 89 -24.84 10.66 -12.18
N LYS A 90 -24.06 9.65 -12.58
CA LYS A 90 -24.07 9.08 -13.93
C LYS A 90 -24.50 7.62 -13.94
N ASN A 91 -24.77 7.09 -15.12
CA ASN A 91 -25.11 5.69 -15.28
C ASN A 91 -23.86 4.79 -15.24
N THR A 92 -24.06 3.51 -14.97
CA THR A 92 -23.00 2.52 -14.73
C THR A 92 -22.00 2.41 -15.89
N ALA A 93 -22.46 2.62 -17.12
CA ALA A 93 -21.62 2.54 -18.33
C ALA A 93 -20.60 3.70 -18.44
N GLU A 94 -20.87 4.83 -17.81
CA GLU A 94 -20.04 6.04 -17.90
C GLU A 94 -18.89 6.05 -16.88
N TYR A 95 -18.96 5.17 -15.87
CA TYR A 95 -17.97 5.14 -14.80
C TYR A 95 -16.75 4.28 -15.15
N LYS A 96 -15.59 4.95 -15.13
CA LYS A 96 -14.26 4.34 -15.00
C LYS A 96 -13.74 4.55 -13.57
N PRO A 97 -12.80 3.73 -13.07
CA PRO A 97 -12.27 3.88 -11.70
C PRO A 97 -11.83 5.30 -11.33
N VAL A 98 -11.12 6.00 -12.24
CA VAL A 98 -10.66 7.37 -12.01
C VAL A 98 -11.84 8.36 -11.86
N ALA A 99 -12.92 8.18 -12.62
CA ALA A 99 -14.11 9.03 -12.53
C ALA A 99 -14.86 8.82 -11.20
N VAL A 100 -14.98 7.56 -10.75
CA VAL A 100 -15.56 7.22 -9.44
C VAL A 100 -14.77 7.88 -8.32
N ARG A 101 -13.44 7.77 -8.33
CA ARG A 101 -12.57 8.41 -7.35
C ARG A 101 -12.77 9.94 -7.31
N ALA A 102 -12.81 10.58 -8.46
CA ALA A 102 -13.01 12.03 -8.55
C ALA A 102 -14.34 12.45 -7.92
N GLU A 103 -15.42 11.74 -8.24
CA GLU A 103 -16.74 12.06 -7.72
C GLU A 103 -16.87 11.81 -6.21
N VAL A 104 -16.29 10.72 -5.70
CA VAL A 104 -16.21 10.44 -4.26
C VAL A 104 -15.40 11.52 -3.53
N THR A 105 -14.30 11.99 -4.13
CA THR A 105 -13.48 13.10 -3.59
C THR A 105 -14.33 14.35 -3.45
N ASP A 106 -15.05 14.73 -4.51
CA ASP A 106 -15.87 15.93 -4.54
C ASP A 106 -17.04 15.85 -3.55
N ALA A 107 -17.70 14.69 -3.46
CA ALA A 107 -18.80 14.46 -2.52
C ALA A 107 -18.34 14.62 -1.07
N ASN A 108 -17.19 14.05 -0.70
CA ASN A 108 -16.63 14.18 0.64
C ASN A 108 -16.13 15.60 0.94
N ARG A 109 -15.57 16.30 -0.07
CA ARG A 109 -15.15 17.71 0.08
C ARG A 109 -16.33 18.61 0.43
N ARG A 110 -17.46 18.48 -0.28
CA ARG A 110 -18.68 19.29 -0.05
C ARG A 110 -19.27 19.08 1.34
N LYS A 111 -19.16 17.87 1.90
CA LYS A 111 -19.65 17.54 3.25
C LYS A 111 -18.74 18.05 4.38
N GLY A 112 -17.61 18.69 4.07
CA GLY A 112 -16.61 19.07 5.07
C GLY A 112 -15.85 17.87 5.67
N ASN A 113 -16.04 16.67 5.10
CA ASN A 113 -15.46 15.42 5.59
C ASN A 113 -13.98 15.23 5.18
N LEU A 114 -13.45 16.14 4.35
CA LEU A 114 -12.04 16.17 3.96
C LEU A 114 -11.33 17.34 4.64
N LYS A 115 -11.08 17.21 5.95
CA LYS A 115 -10.10 18.05 6.64
C LYS A 115 -8.74 17.33 6.60
N GLY A 116 -7.96 17.60 5.56
CA GLY A 116 -6.63 17.01 5.35
C GLY A 116 -6.59 15.89 4.29
N GLY A 117 -5.60 15.94 3.39
CA GLY A 117 -5.45 15.06 2.22
C GLY A 117 -4.93 13.65 2.51
N ARG A 118 -5.22 13.11 3.71
CA ARG A 118 -4.39 12.09 4.38
C ARG A 118 -5.10 10.78 4.72
N GLN A 119 -6.13 10.49 3.96
CA GLN A 119 -7.05 9.38 4.20
C GLN A 119 -6.74 8.24 3.22
N VAL A 120 -7.03 7.01 3.63
CA VAL A 120 -7.06 5.86 2.72
C VAL A 120 -8.51 5.56 2.40
N TRP A 121 -8.89 5.54 1.13
CA TRP A 121 -10.27 5.23 0.72
C TRP A 121 -10.35 3.88 0.04
N TRP A 122 -11.25 3.04 0.52
CA TRP A 122 -11.57 1.79 -0.16
C TRP A 122 -12.97 1.90 -0.75
N ILE A 123 -13.01 2.26 -2.03
CA ILE A 123 -14.24 2.51 -2.77
C ILE A 123 -14.64 1.24 -3.49
N MET A 124 -15.77 0.67 -3.07
CA MET A 124 -16.37 -0.52 -3.65
C MET A 124 -17.59 -0.11 -4.49
N MET A 125 -17.43 -0.11 -5.81
CA MET A 125 -18.47 0.23 -6.76
C MET A 125 -19.42 -0.95 -6.94
N TYR A 126 -20.68 -0.77 -6.57
CA TYR A 126 -21.74 -1.74 -6.84
C TYR A 126 -22.40 -1.44 -8.20
N ARG A 127 -22.30 -2.39 -9.13
CA ARG A 127 -22.79 -2.26 -10.52
C ARG A 127 -24.05 -3.08 -10.78
N GLY A 128 -24.73 -3.54 -9.73
CA GLY A 128 -25.72 -4.61 -9.79
C GLY A 128 -25.11 -5.99 -9.57
N ASN A 129 -25.98 -7.00 -9.47
CA ASN A 129 -25.57 -8.38 -9.24
C ASN A 129 -24.80 -8.93 -10.45
N ARG A 130 -23.64 -9.57 -10.18
CA ARG A 130 -22.66 -10.09 -11.17
C ARG A 130 -22.07 -8.97 -12.05
N PRO A 131 -21.06 -8.23 -11.57
CA PRO A 131 -20.46 -7.15 -12.34
C PRO A 131 -19.92 -7.66 -13.69
N VAL A 132 -20.33 -7.00 -14.78
CA VAL A 132 -20.07 -7.41 -16.17
C VAL A 132 -18.57 -7.44 -16.51
N LYS A 133 -17.76 -6.59 -15.86
CA LYS A 133 -16.29 -6.56 -15.96
C LYS A 133 -15.65 -6.06 -14.68
N ASN A 134 -14.54 -6.69 -14.34
CA ASN A 134 -13.63 -6.27 -13.28
C ASN A 134 -12.87 -5.00 -13.69
N SER A 135 -12.98 -3.94 -12.89
CA SER A 135 -12.22 -2.71 -13.07
C SER A 135 -11.68 -2.28 -11.72
N PHE A 136 -10.38 -2.49 -11.54
CA PHE A 136 -9.64 -2.20 -10.33
C PHE A 136 -8.62 -1.12 -10.63
N LEU A 137 -8.48 -0.18 -9.71
CA LEU A 137 -7.40 0.79 -9.75
C LEU A 137 -7.17 1.37 -8.36
N GLY A 138 -5.94 1.26 -7.88
CA GLY A 138 -5.48 1.88 -6.67
C GLY A 138 -4.30 2.81 -6.93
N GLY A 139 -4.00 3.62 -5.93
CA GLY A 139 -2.87 4.51 -5.97
C GLY A 139 -2.84 5.43 -4.77
N PHE A 140 -1.85 6.32 -4.75
CA PHE A 140 -1.65 7.27 -3.68
C PHE A 140 -1.40 8.68 -4.24
N GLY A 141 -1.57 9.68 -3.39
CA GLY A 141 -1.39 11.09 -3.75
C GLY A 141 0.04 11.59 -3.52
N ARG A 142 0.21 12.92 -3.54
CA ARG A 142 1.46 13.57 -3.11
C ARG A 142 1.66 13.48 -1.58
N GLU A 143 0.56 13.35 -0.85
CA GLU A 143 0.53 13.15 0.61
C GLU A 143 0.52 11.64 0.95
N ILE A 144 0.72 11.32 2.22
CA ILE A 144 0.46 9.97 2.72
C ILE A 144 -1.04 9.73 2.74
N GLY A 145 -1.44 8.50 2.46
CA GLY A 145 -2.82 8.14 2.14
C GLY A 145 -2.97 7.80 0.66
N GLY A 146 -4.16 7.35 0.30
CA GLY A 146 -4.39 6.80 -1.02
C GLY A 146 -5.80 6.31 -1.21
N TRP A 147 -6.01 5.56 -2.27
CA TRP A 147 -7.34 5.16 -2.69
C TRP A 147 -7.26 3.86 -3.45
N ALA A 148 -8.35 3.11 -3.40
CA ALA A 148 -8.61 1.93 -4.17
C ALA A 148 -10.04 2.00 -4.68
N VAL A 149 -10.24 1.82 -5.97
CA VAL A 149 -11.56 1.59 -6.56
C VAL A 149 -11.62 0.16 -7.04
N CYS A 150 -12.63 -0.56 -6.58
CA CYS A 150 -12.87 -1.96 -6.89
C CYS A 150 -14.35 -2.23 -7.07
N ASN A 151 -14.72 -3.34 -7.70
CA ASN A 151 -16.13 -3.74 -7.78
C ASN A 151 -16.58 -4.43 -6.50
N LEU A 152 -17.80 -4.15 -6.06
CA LEU A 152 -18.50 -4.93 -5.04
C LEU A 152 -19.32 -6.03 -5.71
N ASP A 153 -18.97 -7.28 -5.46
CA ASP A 153 -19.77 -8.45 -5.85
C ASP A 153 -20.53 -9.00 -4.64
N LEU A 154 -21.85 -9.11 -4.76
CA LEU A 154 -22.77 -9.63 -3.74
C LEU A 154 -23.26 -11.05 -4.03
N SER A 155 -22.64 -11.75 -4.99
CA SER A 155 -22.97 -13.13 -5.34
C SER A 155 -23.04 -14.01 -4.08
N PRO A 156 -24.05 -14.89 -3.94
CA PRO A 156 -24.23 -15.74 -2.76
C PRO A 156 -23.00 -16.58 -2.43
N GLY A 157 -22.79 -16.80 -1.14
CA GLY A 157 -21.63 -17.48 -0.57
C GLY A 157 -20.99 -16.65 0.55
N ARG A 158 -20.14 -17.29 1.34
CA ARG A 158 -19.51 -16.70 2.52
C ARG A 158 -18.03 -16.43 2.26
N VAL A 159 -17.59 -15.20 2.53
CA VAL A 159 -16.17 -14.92 2.67
C VAL A 159 -15.76 -15.39 4.07
N SER A 160 -14.83 -16.34 4.14
CA SER A 160 -14.32 -16.92 5.38
C SER A 160 -12.81 -16.73 5.44
N SER A 161 -12.30 -16.25 6.57
CA SER A 161 -10.86 -16.06 6.81
C SER A 161 -10.08 -17.37 6.89
N SER A 162 -10.77 -18.50 7.03
CA SER A 162 -10.19 -19.85 6.96
C SER A 162 -9.80 -20.27 5.54
N ASN A 163 -10.32 -19.58 4.51
CA ASN A 163 -10.08 -19.94 3.12
C ASN A 163 -8.85 -19.20 2.59
N GLU A 164 -8.04 -19.91 1.81
CA GLU A 164 -6.95 -19.28 1.06
C GLU A 164 -7.50 -18.25 0.08
N LEU A 165 -6.79 -17.14 -0.08
CA LEU A 165 -7.24 -16.01 -0.89
C LEU A 165 -7.40 -16.38 -2.38
N GLY A 166 -6.66 -17.39 -2.84
CA GLY A 166 -6.77 -17.98 -4.18
C GLY A 166 -7.85 -19.05 -4.35
N SER A 167 -8.59 -19.38 -3.29
CA SER A 167 -9.69 -20.34 -3.33
C SER A 167 -10.77 -19.93 -4.33
N THR A 168 -11.52 -20.91 -4.84
CA THR A 168 -12.49 -20.72 -5.94
C THR A 168 -13.45 -19.55 -5.69
N PHE A 169 -14.05 -19.47 -4.49
CA PHE A 169 -15.03 -18.43 -4.18
C PHE A 169 -14.39 -17.04 -4.04
N LEU A 170 -13.28 -16.92 -3.31
CA LEU A 170 -12.61 -15.63 -3.11
C LEU A 170 -11.97 -15.10 -4.40
N LYS A 171 -11.49 -16.00 -5.26
CA LYS A 171 -11.04 -15.66 -6.62
C LYS A 171 -12.19 -15.15 -7.50
N LYS A 172 -13.38 -15.75 -7.41
CA LYS A 172 -14.58 -15.29 -8.12
C LYS A 172 -14.97 -13.88 -7.69
N LEU A 173 -14.90 -13.60 -6.39
CA LEU A 173 -15.11 -12.25 -5.83
C LEU A 173 -13.94 -11.30 -6.06
N THR A 174 -12.84 -11.77 -6.67
CA THR A 174 -11.61 -11.02 -6.90
C THR A 174 -11.01 -10.40 -5.63
N LEU A 175 -11.19 -11.03 -4.47
CA LEU A 175 -10.81 -10.47 -3.18
C LEU A 175 -9.32 -10.11 -3.10
N LYS A 176 -8.42 -10.94 -3.69
CA LYS A 176 -7.00 -10.57 -3.84
C LYS A 176 -6.83 -9.23 -4.54
N GLY A 177 -7.52 -9.01 -5.66
CA GLY A 177 -7.44 -7.76 -6.41
C GLY A 177 -7.95 -6.57 -5.60
N MET A 178 -9.04 -6.73 -4.85
CA MET A 178 -9.56 -5.68 -3.98
C MET A 178 -8.54 -5.26 -2.90
N ILE A 179 -7.92 -6.24 -2.23
CA ILE A 179 -6.92 -5.99 -1.18
C ILE A 179 -5.60 -5.48 -1.79
N HIS A 180 -5.24 -5.93 -2.99
CA HIS A 180 -4.08 -5.45 -3.75
C HIS A 180 -4.17 -3.95 -4.05
N GLU A 181 -5.30 -3.48 -4.59
CA GLU A 181 -5.48 -2.05 -4.82
C GLU A 181 -5.48 -1.24 -3.53
N LEU A 182 -6.04 -1.81 -2.44
CA LEU A 182 -5.95 -1.20 -1.12
C LEU A 182 -4.48 -1.10 -0.66
N GLY A 183 -3.66 -2.10 -0.94
CA GLY A 183 -2.20 -2.08 -0.73
C GLY A 183 -1.53 -0.89 -1.44
N HIS A 184 -1.91 -0.59 -2.68
CA HIS A 184 -1.46 0.64 -3.35
C HIS A 184 -1.92 1.91 -2.63
N GLY A 185 -3.14 1.90 -2.06
CA GLY A 185 -3.62 2.96 -1.18
C GLY A 185 -2.73 3.21 0.04
N PHE A 186 -2.01 2.19 0.51
CA PHE A 186 -0.99 2.27 1.56
C PHE A 186 0.44 2.48 1.03
N GLN A 187 0.60 2.89 -0.23
CA GLN A 187 1.89 3.14 -0.90
C GLN A 187 2.73 1.86 -1.11
N LEU A 188 2.14 0.67 -1.12
CA LEU A 188 2.87 -0.52 -1.54
C LEU A 188 3.12 -0.50 -3.06
N PRO A 189 4.36 -0.76 -3.54
CA PRO A 189 4.61 -1.03 -4.94
C PRO A 189 4.22 -2.47 -5.29
N HIS A 190 4.28 -2.83 -6.58
CA HIS A 190 4.27 -4.23 -6.98
C HIS A 190 5.50 -4.96 -6.45
N ILE A 191 5.27 -6.07 -5.74
CA ILE A 191 6.31 -6.89 -5.13
C ILE A 191 5.97 -8.35 -5.44
N GLY A 192 6.89 -9.05 -6.11
CA GLY A 192 6.75 -10.46 -6.42
C GLY A 192 7.24 -11.37 -5.29
N PRO A 193 6.85 -12.66 -5.32
CA PRO A 193 7.26 -13.61 -4.29
C PRO A 193 8.73 -13.98 -4.37
N LEU A 194 9.32 -14.20 -3.20
CA LEU A 194 10.64 -14.83 -3.06
C LEU A 194 10.44 -16.35 -2.98
N ARG A 195 11.34 -17.12 -3.59
CA ARG A 195 11.28 -18.59 -3.54
C ARG A 195 11.51 -19.11 -2.12
N GLY A 196 12.40 -18.46 -1.37
CA GLY A 196 12.74 -18.83 0.00
C GLY A 196 11.59 -18.65 1.00
N ASP A 197 10.56 -17.87 0.66
CA ASP A 197 9.41 -17.67 1.54
C ASP A 197 8.44 -18.86 1.54
N ASP A 198 8.47 -19.71 0.49
CA ASP A 198 7.62 -20.89 0.27
C ASP A 198 6.14 -20.74 0.69
N ALA A 199 5.56 -19.56 0.41
CA ALA A 199 4.22 -19.17 0.87
C ALA A 199 3.27 -18.80 -0.28
N GLY A 200 3.62 -19.19 -1.49
CA GLY A 200 2.82 -18.96 -2.68
C GLY A 200 3.04 -17.57 -3.30
N ASN A 201 1.95 -16.85 -3.55
CA ASN A 201 1.99 -15.56 -4.24
C ASN A 201 1.93 -14.39 -3.25
N THR A 202 2.65 -13.31 -3.48
CA THR A 202 2.52 -12.09 -2.66
C THR A 202 1.21 -11.36 -2.95
N LEU A 203 0.73 -10.57 -1.98
CA LEU A 203 -0.44 -9.72 -2.16
C LEU A 203 -0.24 -8.77 -3.35
N MET A 204 0.89 -8.07 -3.37
CA MET A 204 1.30 -7.13 -4.43
C MET A 204 1.94 -7.80 -5.64
N GLY A 205 1.95 -9.13 -5.67
CA GLY A 205 2.39 -9.96 -6.79
C GLY A 205 1.32 -10.09 -7.88
N PRO A 206 1.56 -10.93 -8.89
CA PRO A 206 0.66 -11.08 -10.03
C PRO A 206 -0.73 -11.57 -9.63
N THR A 207 -1.69 -11.48 -10.55
CA THR A 207 -2.98 -12.18 -10.42
C THR A 207 -2.75 -13.70 -10.36
N HIS A 208 -3.67 -14.48 -9.77
CA HIS A 208 -3.54 -15.95 -9.78
C HIS A 208 -3.45 -16.53 -11.19
N PHE A 209 -4.12 -15.90 -12.17
CA PHE A 209 -4.03 -16.29 -13.57
C PHE A 209 -2.59 -16.12 -14.10
N ASN A 210 -1.98 -14.96 -13.92
CA ASN A 210 -0.61 -14.70 -14.38
C ASN A 210 0.44 -15.46 -13.56
N TYR A 211 0.20 -15.68 -12.27
CA TYR A 211 1.05 -16.49 -11.41
C TYR A 211 1.17 -17.92 -11.95
N ARG A 212 0.04 -18.55 -12.31
CA ARG A 212 -0.01 -19.93 -12.83
C ARG A 212 0.64 -20.13 -14.19
N ARG A 213 0.84 -19.05 -14.95
CA ARG A 213 1.60 -19.10 -16.21
C ARG A 213 3.11 -19.24 -16.00
N VAL A 214 3.61 -18.91 -14.81
CA VAL A 214 5.03 -18.97 -14.45
C VAL A 214 5.30 -20.08 -13.43
N VAL A 215 4.40 -20.26 -12.46
CA VAL A 215 4.47 -21.31 -11.43
C VAL A 215 3.32 -22.29 -11.68
N PRO A 216 3.57 -23.47 -12.27
CA PRO A 216 2.52 -24.36 -12.79
C PRO A 216 1.77 -25.16 -11.70
N ILE A 217 2.13 -25.00 -10.42
CA ILE A 217 1.47 -25.67 -9.30
C ILE A 217 0.13 -24.98 -9.01
N LYS A 218 -0.88 -25.75 -8.58
CA LYS A 218 -2.16 -25.21 -8.08
C LYS A 218 -1.95 -24.54 -6.72
N GLU A 219 -1.31 -23.38 -6.75
CA GLU A 219 -1.09 -22.53 -5.60
C GLU A 219 -2.30 -21.62 -5.40
N GLU A 220 -2.76 -21.55 -4.16
CA GLU A 220 -3.90 -20.74 -3.71
C GLU A 220 -3.51 -19.81 -2.57
N ARG A 221 -2.38 -20.08 -1.89
CA ARG A 221 -1.85 -19.25 -0.81
C ARG A 221 -1.46 -17.88 -1.34
N VAL A 222 -1.83 -16.88 -0.57
CA VAL A 222 -1.36 -15.50 -0.72
C VAL A 222 -0.85 -15.02 0.62
N TYR A 223 0.23 -14.26 0.61
CA TYR A 223 0.91 -13.78 1.81
C TYR A 223 1.39 -12.33 1.65
N LEU A 224 1.80 -11.68 2.74
CA LEU A 224 2.67 -10.50 2.63
C LEU A 224 4.11 -10.97 2.75
N CYS A 225 5.01 -10.60 1.85
CA CYS A 225 6.44 -10.77 2.12
C CYS A 225 6.93 -9.75 3.17
N GLU A 226 8.13 -9.96 3.69
CA GLU A 226 8.69 -9.11 4.75
C GLU A 226 8.69 -7.62 4.36
N ALA A 227 9.02 -7.30 3.11
CA ALA A 227 9.01 -5.93 2.62
C ALA A 227 7.60 -5.31 2.61
N GLU A 228 6.57 -6.06 2.21
CA GLU A 228 5.18 -5.60 2.27
C GLU A 228 4.75 -5.37 3.72
N ALA A 229 5.03 -6.32 4.61
CA ALA A 229 4.68 -6.24 6.02
C ALA A 229 5.39 -5.08 6.73
N ALA A 230 6.69 -4.89 6.53
CA ALA A 230 7.45 -3.79 7.10
C ALA A 230 6.95 -2.41 6.64
N LEU A 231 6.64 -2.27 5.36
CA LEU A 231 6.12 -1.03 4.80
C LEU A 231 4.72 -0.69 5.34
N LEU A 232 3.83 -1.68 5.44
CA LEU A 232 2.50 -1.50 6.01
C LEU A 232 2.57 -1.21 7.52
N ALA A 233 3.38 -1.95 8.29
CA ALA A 233 3.53 -1.75 9.73
C ALA A 233 4.10 -0.35 10.06
N ASN A 234 4.88 0.24 9.16
CA ASN A 234 5.36 1.61 9.30
C ASN A 234 4.34 2.70 8.88
N HIS A 235 3.26 2.32 8.18
CA HIS A 235 2.26 3.26 7.71
C HIS A 235 1.42 3.82 8.88
N PRO A 236 1.11 5.14 8.95
CA PRO A 236 0.38 5.74 10.07
C PRO A 236 -0.93 5.04 10.43
N ALA A 237 -1.65 4.56 9.41
CA ALA A 237 -2.91 3.81 9.55
C ALA A 237 -2.75 2.54 10.41
N PHE A 238 -1.68 1.77 10.21
CA PHE A 238 -1.41 0.56 10.98
C PHE A 238 -0.69 0.83 12.29
N ARG A 239 -0.12 2.03 12.47
CA ARG A 239 0.47 2.47 13.74
C ARG A 239 -0.55 3.11 14.69
N GLY A 240 -1.77 3.37 14.21
CA GLY A 240 -2.80 4.04 15.00
C GLY A 240 -2.47 5.48 15.36
N VAL A 241 -1.59 6.12 14.59
CA VAL A 241 -1.18 7.52 14.82
C VAL A 241 -1.82 8.45 13.81
N ALA A 242 -1.98 9.71 14.19
CA ALA A 242 -2.41 10.75 13.26
C ALA A 242 -1.41 10.85 12.10
N ASP A 243 -1.93 11.10 10.90
CA ASP A 243 -1.07 11.39 9.76
C ASP A 243 -0.48 12.81 9.93
N THR A 244 0.85 12.91 10.01
CA THR A 244 1.53 14.19 10.25
C THR A 244 1.90 14.86 8.91
N PRO A 245 2.04 16.20 8.83
CA PRO A 245 2.42 16.86 7.59
C PRO A 245 3.73 16.30 7.05
N HIS A 246 3.64 15.53 5.96
CA HIS A 246 4.79 14.81 5.45
C HIS A 246 5.43 15.56 4.28
N MET A 247 6.32 16.49 4.62
CA MET A 247 7.36 16.91 3.70
C MET A 247 8.29 15.73 3.42
N LEU A 248 8.69 15.58 2.16
CA LEU A 248 9.72 14.61 1.80
C LEU A 248 11.02 14.95 2.56
N PRO A 249 11.65 13.96 3.22
CA PRO A 249 12.90 14.20 3.93
C PRO A 249 14.00 14.57 2.94
N LYS A 250 14.80 15.58 3.30
CA LYS A 250 16.14 15.71 2.72
C LYS A 250 16.99 14.57 3.26
N LEU A 251 17.69 13.88 2.37
CA LEU A 251 18.50 12.73 2.73
C LEU A 251 19.77 12.67 1.88
N ASN A 252 20.78 12.02 2.43
CA ASN A 252 21.98 11.57 1.72
C ASN A 252 22.31 10.14 2.16
N VAL A 253 22.97 9.37 1.31
CA VAL A 253 23.47 8.04 1.66
C VAL A 253 24.98 8.06 1.60
N GLN A 254 25.63 7.81 2.73
CA GLN A 254 27.08 7.74 2.84
C GLN A 254 27.54 6.29 2.80
N ASN A 255 28.74 6.07 2.25
CA ASN A 255 29.43 4.77 2.25
C ASN A 255 28.58 3.63 1.66
N LEU A 256 27.79 3.92 0.62
CA LEU A 256 26.96 2.93 -0.06
C LEU A 256 27.84 1.88 -0.74
N LYS A 257 27.65 0.61 -0.37
CA LYS A 257 28.43 -0.53 -0.86
C LYS A 257 27.51 -1.66 -1.32
N TYR A 258 28.02 -2.40 -2.31
CA TYR A 258 27.42 -3.61 -2.85
C TYR A 258 28.47 -4.70 -2.78
N ALA A 259 28.29 -5.67 -1.89
CA ALA A 259 29.29 -6.70 -1.62
C ALA A 259 28.68 -8.10 -1.67
N VAL A 260 29.44 -9.09 -2.14
CA VAL A 260 29.05 -10.50 -2.00
C VAL A 260 29.33 -10.94 -0.57
N ASN A 261 28.35 -11.53 0.09
CA ASN A 261 28.58 -12.31 1.30
C ASN A 261 29.22 -13.64 0.89
N SER A 262 30.50 -13.82 1.21
CA SER A 262 31.28 -14.97 0.79
C SER A 262 30.75 -16.31 1.31
N LYS A 263 30.00 -16.31 2.43
CA LYS A 263 29.50 -17.50 3.12
C LYS A 263 28.24 -18.08 2.48
N ASN A 264 27.27 -17.25 2.11
CA ASN A 264 25.98 -17.68 1.56
C ASN A 264 25.72 -17.20 0.13
N LYS A 265 26.69 -16.51 -0.48
CA LYS A 265 26.62 -15.93 -1.83
C LYS A 265 25.49 -14.90 -2.03
N ASN A 266 24.87 -14.43 -0.95
CA ASN A 266 23.93 -13.32 -1.00
C ASN A 266 24.66 -12.02 -1.31
N PHE A 267 23.98 -11.05 -1.89
CA PHE A 267 24.51 -9.69 -1.99
C PHE A 267 24.07 -8.86 -0.80
N LEU A 268 24.99 -8.07 -0.26
CA LEU A 268 24.73 -7.11 0.80
C LEU A 268 24.77 -5.70 0.20
N VAL A 269 23.66 -4.98 0.37
CA VAL A 269 23.58 -3.55 0.10
C VAL A 269 23.64 -2.83 1.44
N SER A 270 24.72 -2.09 1.70
CA SER A 270 24.93 -1.45 2.99
C SER A 270 25.37 0.00 2.85
N GLY A 271 25.18 0.77 3.91
CA GLY A 271 25.55 2.18 3.96
C GLY A 271 24.97 2.87 5.19
N LYS A 272 25.02 4.21 5.17
CA LYS A 272 24.46 5.05 6.24
C LYS A 272 23.52 6.09 5.67
N LEU A 273 22.26 6.04 6.09
CA LEU A 273 21.27 7.08 5.82
C LEU A 273 21.56 8.30 6.71
N VAL A 274 21.78 9.45 6.08
CA VAL A 274 21.87 10.75 6.77
C VAL A 274 20.62 11.55 6.45
N SER A 275 19.78 11.74 7.46
CA SER A 275 18.58 12.58 7.36
C SER A 275 18.22 13.14 8.73
N ARG A 276 17.56 14.30 8.75
CA ARG A 276 16.96 14.87 9.97
C ARG A 276 15.72 14.08 10.41
N ARG A 277 15.05 13.39 9.49
CA ARG A 277 13.93 12.51 9.82
C ARG A 277 14.47 11.10 10.00
N ARG A 278 14.00 10.41 11.03
CA ARG A 278 14.43 9.03 11.31
C ARG A 278 13.92 8.08 10.23
N GLY A 279 14.87 7.39 9.58
CA GLY A 279 14.59 6.23 8.75
C GLY A 279 14.31 5.01 9.62
N VAL A 280 13.41 4.14 9.18
CA VAL A 280 12.99 2.92 9.87
C VAL A 280 13.42 1.69 9.09
N TYR A 281 13.19 1.69 7.77
CA TYR A 281 13.56 0.57 6.89
C TYR A 281 14.35 1.03 5.67
N ALA A 282 15.32 0.22 5.27
CA ALA A 282 16.00 0.30 3.98
C ALA A 282 15.40 -0.82 3.12
N VAL A 283 14.99 -0.48 1.91
CA VAL A 283 14.29 -1.40 1.01
C VAL A 283 15.01 -1.43 -0.31
N VAL A 284 15.27 -2.63 -0.82
CA VAL A 284 15.95 -2.87 -2.09
C VAL A 284 15.04 -3.69 -2.99
N ALA A 285 14.69 -3.15 -4.16
CA ALA A 285 14.02 -3.90 -5.23
C ALA A 285 15.02 -4.36 -6.27
N ASP A 286 14.92 -5.62 -6.68
CA ASP A 286 15.61 -6.18 -7.84
C ASP A 286 14.73 -6.07 -9.08
N GLU A 287 15.12 -5.13 -9.95
CA GLU A 287 14.51 -4.90 -11.25
C GLU A 287 15.24 -5.64 -12.38
N ALA A 288 15.40 -6.95 -12.22
CA ALA A 288 16.02 -7.83 -13.21
C ALA A 288 15.36 -7.74 -14.60
N ASP A 289 16.17 -7.75 -15.67
CA ASP A 289 15.69 -7.67 -17.05
C ASP A 289 14.90 -8.92 -17.47
N ALA A 290 15.24 -10.08 -16.89
CA ALA A 290 14.58 -11.35 -17.19
C ALA A 290 13.26 -11.57 -16.42
N ARG A 291 12.82 -10.63 -15.56
CA ARG A 291 11.56 -10.79 -14.83
C ARG A 291 10.37 -10.74 -15.80
N PRO A 292 9.32 -11.57 -15.63
CA PRO A 292 8.16 -11.55 -16.54
C PRO A 292 7.37 -10.23 -16.56
N GLY A 293 7.54 -9.39 -15.54
CA GLY A 293 6.90 -8.08 -15.43
C GLY A 293 7.10 -7.48 -14.04
N GLU A 294 6.59 -6.27 -13.82
CA GLU A 294 6.80 -5.55 -12.56
C GLU A 294 6.21 -6.26 -11.32
N TYR A 295 5.16 -7.08 -11.51
CA TYR A 295 4.57 -7.94 -10.48
C TYR A 295 5.51 -9.04 -9.97
N TRP A 296 6.64 -9.25 -10.65
CA TRP A 296 7.68 -10.22 -10.28
C TRP A 296 8.94 -9.55 -9.72
N THR A 297 8.86 -8.27 -9.38
CA THR A 297 9.97 -7.53 -8.78
C THR A 297 10.24 -8.05 -7.38
N LYS A 298 11.39 -8.70 -7.18
CA LYS A 298 11.79 -9.19 -5.85
C LYS A 298 12.20 -8.01 -4.98
N THR A 299 11.75 -7.98 -3.74
CA THR A 299 12.01 -6.87 -2.83
C THR A 299 12.49 -7.39 -1.49
N TYR A 300 13.53 -6.76 -0.97
CA TYR A 300 14.21 -7.11 0.27
C TYR A 300 14.17 -5.90 1.20
N VAL A 301 14.11 -6.14 2.50
CA VAL A 301 14.02 -5.08 3.51
C VAL A 301 14.99 -5.37 4.64
N SER A 302 15.43 -4.31 5.31
CA SER A 302 16.13 -4.40 6.59
C SER A 302 15.80 -3.20 7.45
N LYS A 303 15.79 -3.41 8.76
CA LYS A 303 15.59 -2.34 9.75
C LYS A 303 16.85 -1.48 9.85
N LEU A 304 16.69 -0.15 9.86
CA LEU A 304 17.81 0.75 10.12
C LEU A 304 18.21 0.69 11.60
N ALA A 305 19.52 0.73 11.84
CA ALA A 305 20.04 1.08 13.14
C ALA A 305 19.68 2.53 13.51
N LYS A 306 19.66 2.84 14.81
CA LYS A 306 19.29 4.18 15.31
C LYS A 306 20.17 5.30 14.75
N ASP A 307 21.41 5.00 14.39
CA ASP A 307 22.38 5.93 13.82
C ASP A 307 22.31 6.05 12.28
N GLY A 308 21.37 5.35 11.66
CA GLY A 308 21.14 5.37 10.22
C GLY A 308 21.89 4.30 9.42
N ASN A 309 22.73 3.47 10.05
CA ASN A 309 23.36 2.35 9.36
C ASN A 309 22.33 1.31 8.92
N PHE A 310 22.56 0.69 7.76
CA PHE A 310 21.73 -0.40 7.25
C PHE A 310 22.56 -1.44 6.50
N GLU A 311 22.02 -2.64 6.47
CA GLU A 311 22.49 -3.75 5.65
C GLU A 311 21.28 -4.55 5.17
N VAL A 312 21.05 -4.57 3.86
CA VAL A 312 19.95 -5.31 3.22
C VAL A 312 20.55 -6.50 2.48
N ALA A 313 20.11 -7.70 2.85
CA ALA A 313 20.48 -8.93 2.17
C ALA A 313 19.59 -9.17 0.95
N VAL A 314 20.20 -9.20 -0.23
CA VAL A 314 19.60 -9.56 -1.51
C VAL A 314 19.93 -11.03 -1.77
N THR A 315 18.94 -11.90 -1.53
CA THR A 315 19.16 -13.36 -1.44
C THR A 315 18.88 -14.12 -2.73
N GLU A 316 18.08 -13.56 -3.65
CA GLU A 316 17.69 -14.26 -4.87
C GLU A 316 17.80 -13.39 -6.14
N LEU A 317 18.97 -12.76 -6.30
CA LEU A 317 19.28 -11.97 -7.49
C LEU A 317 19.12 -12.82 -8.76
N ALA A 318 18.39 -12.31 -9.76
CA ALA A 318 18.16 -13.06 -11.00
C ALA A 318 19.47 -13.27 -11.77
N LYS A 319 19.63 -14.42 -12.43
CA LYS A 319 20.76 -14.72 -13.34
C LYS A 319 20.62 -13.97 -14.67
N SER A 320 20.52 -12.65 -14.62
CA SER A 320 20.38 -11.74 -15.75
C SER A 320 21.01 -10.39 -15.42
N ASN A 321 21.04 -9.47 -16.38
CA ASN A 321 21.27 -8.06 -16.06
C ASN A 321 20.07 -7.47 -15.32
N GLY A 322 20.26 -6.28 -14.74
CA GLY A 322 19.16 -5.56 -14.12
C GLY A 322 19.63 -4.32 -13.35
N THR A 323 18.72 -3.82 -12.51
CA THR A 323 18.97 -2.66 -11.63
C THR A 323 18.46 -2.95 -10.23
N LEU A 324 19.28 -2.69 -9.21
CA LEU A 324 18.80 -2.57 -7.84
C LEU A 324 18.29 -1.15 -7.59
N LYS A 325 17.14 -1.00 -6.94
CA LYS A 325 16.64 0.29 -6.46
C LYS A 325 16.58 0.31 -4.95
N LEU A 326 17.33 1.21 -4.34
CA LEU A 326 17.35 1.44 -2.88
C LEU A 326 16.46 2.63 -2.51
N TRP A 327 15.53 2.45 -1.58
CA TRP A 327 14.80 3.56 -0.95
C TRP A 327 14.60 3.30 0.54
N PHE A 328 14.12 4.31 1.25
CA PHE A 328 13.94 4.25 2.70
C PHE A 328 12.50 4.54 3.08
N ALA A 329 12.00 3.83 4.08
CA ALA A 329 10.77 4.15 4.78
C ALA A 329 11.11 4.90 6.07
N PHE A 330 10.50 6.07 6.27
CA PHE A 330 10.74 6.97 7.39
C PHE A 330 9.62 6.87 8.44
N GLU A 331 9.90 7.33 9.65
CA GLU A 331 8.84 7.50 10.66
C GLU A 331 7.70 8.35 10.10
N GLY A 332 6.48 7.87 10.29
CA GLY A 332 5.27 8.39 9.66
C GLY A 332 4.96 7.79 8.28
N GLY A 333 5.67 6.76 7.82
CA GLY A 333 5.31 6.01 6.61
C GLY A 333 5.71 6.64 5.27
N THR A 334 6.47 7.75 5.28
CA THR A 334 6.98 8.34 4.02
C THR A 334 8.03 7.42 3.43
N GLN A 335 7.91 7.10 2.15
CA GLN A 335 8.88 6.30 1.43
C GLN A 335 9.58 7.13 0.36
N THR A 336 10.91 7.22 0.38
CA THR A 336 11.69 7.90 -0.67
C THR A 336 13.15 7.45 -0.71
N GLY A 337 13.76 7.43 -1.90
CA GLY A 337 15.19 7.26 -2.09
C GLY A 337 15.94 8.54 -2.45
N ASN A 338 15.23 9.61 -2.84
CA ASN A 338 15.85 10.83 -3.37
C ASN A 338 15.37 12.13 -2.70
N GLY A 339 14.40 12.06 -1.78
CA GLY A 339 13.83 13.23 -1.11
C GLY A 339 13.03 14.17 -2.00
N ARG A 340 12.81 13.81 -3.28
CA ARG A 340 12.09 14.63 -4.29
C ARG A 340 10.77 14.01 -4.72
N SER A 341 10.66 12.69 -4.62
CA SER A 341 9.48 11.91 -5.01
C SER A 341 9.26 10.75 -4.04
N ARG A 342 8.05 10.20 -4.01
CA ARG A 342 7.68 9.04 -3.18
C ARG A 342 7.84 7.73 -3.95
N SER A 343 7.78 6.61 -3.22
CA SER A 343 7.71 5.23 -3.74
C SER A 343 9.01 4.66 -4.31
N ARG A 344 8.96 3.39 -4.74
CA ARG A 344 10.04 2.69 -5.46
C ARG A 344 10.61 3.50 -6.63
N GLY A 345 9.78 4.29 -7.34
CA GLY A 345 10.23 5.14 -8.45
C GLY A 345 11.27 6.19 -8.06
N SER A 346 11.34 6.55 -6.78
CA SER A 346 12.33 7.48 -6.23
C SER A 346 13.65 6.83 -5.81
N GLY A 347 13.75 5.50 -5.92
CA GLY A 347 14.88 4.73 -5.43
C GLY A 347 16.19 5.09 -6.13
N ILE A 348 17.30 5.02 -5.37
CA ILE A 348 18.66 5.20 -5.86
C ILE A 348 18.99 3.96 -6.72
N PRO A 349 19.19 4.11 -8.04
CA PRO A 349 19.44 2.98 -8.91
C PRO A 349 20.91 2.55 -8.86
N LYS A 350 21.16 1.25 -8.94
CA LYS A 350 22.48 0.67 -9.20
C LYS A 350 22.35 -0.46 -10.22
N ALA A 351 22.93 -0.25 -11.40
CA ALA A 351 22.92 -1.26 -12.45
C ALA A 351 23.86 -2.41 -12.10
N TYR A 352 23.50 -3.61 -12.54
CA TYR A 352 24.35 -4.79 -12.47
C TYR A 352 24.25 -5.61 -13.74
N VAL A 353 25.32 -6.34 -14.04
CA VAL A 353 25.37 -7.28 -15.15
C VAL A 353 25.69 -8.68 -14.66
N PHE A 354 25.11 -9.68 -15.32
CA PHE A 354 25.40 -11.09 -15.05
C PHE A 354 26.25 -11.66 -16.18
N GLN A 355 27.51 -11.97 -15.89
CA GLN A 355 28.46 -12.50 -16.87
C GLN A 355 29.35 -13.55 -16.20
N ARG A 356 29.67 -14.63 -16.92
CA ARG A 356 30.55 -15.72 -16.40
C ARG A 356 30.10 -16.24 -15.03
N ASN A 357 28.80 -16.39 -14.83
CA ASN A 357 28.18 -16.85 -13.58
C ASN A 357 28.47 -15.95 -12.35
N GLN A 358 28.73 -14.67 -12.59
CA GLN A 358 28.97 -13.66 -11.56
C GLN A 358 28.16 -12.40 -11.84
N TRP A 359 27.71 -11.73 -10.79
CA TRP A 359 27.11 -10.40 -10.89
C TRP A 359 28.16 -9.33 -10.63
N MET A 360 28.21 -8.33 -11.50
CA MET A 360 29.11 -7.19 -11.39
C MET A 360 28.30 -5.89 -11.37
N PHE A 361 28.50 -5.07 -10.34
CA PHE A 361 27.82 -3.78 -10.19
C PHE A 361 28.56 -2.69 -10.95
N ARG A 362 27.83 -1.89 -11.72
CA ARG A 362 28.35 -0.77 -12.51
C ARG A 362 28.08 0.55 -11.82
#